data_AF-A0A166PRS4-F1
#
_entry.id   AF-A0A166PRS4-F1
#
_cell.length_a   1.000
_cell.length_b   1.000
_cell.length_c   1.000
_cell.angle_alpha   90.00
_cell.angle_beta   90.00
_cell.angle_gamma   90.00
#
_symmetry.space_group_name_H-M   'P 1'
#
loop_
_entity.id
_entity.type
_entity.pdbx_description
1 polymer ?
#
loop_
_entity_poly.entity_id
_entity_poly.type
_entity_poly.pdbx_seq_one_letter_code
_entity_poly.pdbx_strand_id
1 'polypeptide(L)'
;LKPLLPEIYKGEAEADAFEKFSDQLHDYAKAAYMNSEQAITLAGSRCSGDAYRFYESEVRRGKKKFKLTGFLKSMFDYIFPANFRTSQRIHFESQIQRRGQKSVDFIRRLQTIARSAGDVTDREIVHHFW
;
A
#
# COMPACT_ATOMS: atom_id res chain seq x y z
N LEU A 1 20.83 -9.20 -12.13
CA LEU A 1 20.47 -7.79 -11.86
C LEU A 1 20.38 -7.60 -10.36
N LYS A 2 21.04 -6.58 -9.80
CA LYS A 2 20.93 -6.27 -8.36
C LYS A 2 19.56 -5.65 -8.11
N PRO A 3 18.78 -6.11 -7.11
CA PRO A 3 17.48 -5.52 -6.82
C PRO A 3 17.63 -4.05 -6.41
N LEU A 4 16.72 -3.20 -6.90
CA LEU A 4 16.69 -1.79 -6.55
C LEU A 4 16.30 -1.65 -5.08
N LEU A 5 17.11 -0.94 -4.30
CA LEU A 5 16.83 -0.70 -2.89
C LEU A 5 15.48 0.04 -2.75
N PRO A 6 14.58 -0.37 -1.84
CA PRO A 6 13.32 0.33 -1.63
C PRO A 6 13.54 1.79 -1.23
N GLU A 7 12.66 2.65 -1.73
CA GLU A 7 12.65 4.05 -1.36
C GLU A 7 12.23 4.23 0.12
N ILE A 8 12.53 5.41 0.67
CA ILE A 8 12.13 5.73 2.03
C ILE A 8 10.63 6.04 2.05
N TYR A 9 9.89 5.36 2.91
CA TYR A 9 8.48 5.65 3.18
C TYR A 9 8.34 6.41 4.50
N LYS A 10 7.63 7.54 4.50
CA LYS A 10 7.47 8.40 5.69
C LYS A 10 6.23 8.05 6.51
N GLY A 11 5.31 7.30 5.92
CA GLY A 11 4.03 6.96 6.53
C GLY A 11 2.90 7.92 6.17
N GLU A 12 2.94 8.45 4.95
CA GLU A 12 1.80 9.12 4.34
C GLU A 12 0.65 8.12 4.07
N ALA A 13 -0.59 8.48 4.41
CA ALA A 13 -1.79 7.65 4.21
C ALA A 13 -2.26 7.67 2.74
N GLU A 14 -1.33 7.45 1.81
CA GLU A 14 -1.53 7.42 0.37
C GLU A 14 -1.35 6.00 -0.15
N ALA A 15 -2.40 5.41 -0.74
CA ALA A 15 -2.40 4.00 -1.12
C ALA A 15 -1.29 3.65 -2.13
N ASP A 16 -1.11 4.47 -3.16
CA ASP A 16 -0.09 4.24 -4.20
C ASP A 16 1.34 4.27 -3.61
N ALA A 17 1.60 5.15 -2.64
CA ALA A 17 2.91 5.24 -1.99
C ALA A 17 3.18 4.00 -1.13
N PHE A 18 2.17 3.54 -0.38
CA PHE A 18 2.26 2.33 0.44
C PHE A 18 2.40 1.06 -0.41
N GLU A 19 1.63 0.95 -1.50
CA GLU A 19 1.69 -0.17 -2.46
C GLU A 19 3.09 -0.24 -3.11
N LYS A 20 3.59 0.89 -3.62
CA LYS A 20 4.95 0.99 -4.16
C LYS A 20 6.00 0.52 -3.15
N PHE A 21 5.91 0.96 -1.90
CA PHE A 21 6.84 0.55 -0.85
C PHE A 21 6.75 -0.95 -0.53
N SER A 22 5.54 -1.49 -0.44
CA SER A 22 5.26 -2.91 -0.24
C SER A 22 5.88 -3.77 -1.34
N ASP A 23 5.65 -3.39 -2.60
CA ASP A 23 6.16 -4.12 -3.77
C ASP A 23 7.68 -4.10 -3.82
N GLN A 24 8.30 -2.93 -3.62
CA GLN A 24 9.75 -2.80 -3.58
C GLN A 24 10.37 -3.68 -2.49
N LEU A 25 9.75 -3.76 -1.30
CA LEU A 25 10.21 -4.63 -0.23
C LEU A 25 10.09 -6.11 -0.58
N HIS A 26 8.95 -6.52 -1.16
CA HIS A 26 8.73 -7.88 -1.60
C HIS A 26 9.71 -8.30 -2.69
N ASP A 27 9.90 -7.46 -3.71
CA ASP A 27 10.82 -7.69 -4.82
C ASP A 27 12.26 -7.79 -4.33
N TYR A 28 12.69 -6.87 -3.45
CA TYR A 28 14.02 -6.90 -2.88
C TYR A 28 14.25 -8.14 -2.04
N ALA A 29 13.32 -8.45 -1.12
CA ALA A 29 13.43 -9.61 -0.23
C ALA A 29 13.48 -10.92 -1.03
N LYS A 30 12.67 -11.03 -2.10
CA LYS A 30 12.66 -12.19 -2.99
C LYS A 30 13.97 -12.31 -3.76
N ALA A 31 14.44 -11.24 -4.38
CA ALA A 31 15.67 -11.24 -5.16
C ALA A 31 16.92 -11.51 -4.32
N ALA A 32 16.92 -11.08 -3.06
CA ALA A 32 18.02 -11.28 -2.11
C ALA A 32 17.86 -12.55 -1.24
N TYR A 33 16.83 -13.38 -1.49
CA TYR A 33 16.52 -14.59 -0.71
C TYR A 33 16.46 -14.34 0.80
N MET A 34 15.87 -13.21 1.20
CA MET A 34 15.80 -12.81 2.60
C MET A 34 14.78 -13.65 3.38
N ASN A 35 15.13 -13.99 4.61
CA ASN A 35 14.16 -14.45 5.59
C ASN A 35 13.32 -13.28 6.15
N SER A 36 12.30 -13.58 6.95
CA SER A 36 11.39 -12.54 7.47
C SER A 36 12.08 -11.50 8.34
N GLU A 37 13.03 -11.91 9.18
CA GLU A 37 13.76 -10.99 10.07
C GLU A 37 14.64 -10.02 9.28
N GLN A 38 15.36 -10.52 8.27
CA GLN A 38 16.15 -9.71 7.35
C GLN A 38 15.28 -8.73 6.58
N ALA A 39 14.14 -9.18 6.04
CA ALA A 39 13.21 -8.34 5.29
C ALA A 39 12.60 -7.23 6.18
N ILE A 40 12.24 -7.53 7.42
CA ILE A 40 11.71 -6.55 8.37
C ILE A 40 12.78 -5.54 8.79
N THR A 41 14.01 -6.00 9.02
CA THR A 41 15.14 -5.12 9.33
C THR A 41 15.42 -4.15 8.19
N LEU A 42 15.39 -4.65 6.94
CA LEU A 42 15.48 -3.82 5.75
C LEU A 42 14.33 -2.81 5.70
N ALA A 43 13.08 -3.27 5.85
CA ALA A 43 11.90 -2.42 5.84
C ALA A 43 12.00 -1.28 6.85
N GLY A 44 12.37 -1.59 8.11
CA GLY A 44 12.57 -0.61 9.15
C GLY A 44 13.66 0.42 8.83
N SER A 45 14.74 -0.01 8.18
CA SER A 45 15.81 0.91 7.72
C SER A 45 15.35 1.88 6.62
N ARG A 46 14.25 1.54 5.93
CA ARG A 46 13.62 2.36 4.89
C ARG A 46 12.37 3.09 5.40
N CYS A 47 12.06 2.99 6.69
CA CYS A 47 10.99 3.76 7.32
C CYS A 47 11.53 5.08 7.86
N SER A 48 10.71 6.13 7.76
CA SER A 48 10.89 7.40 8.47
C SER A 48 9.53 7.90 8.96
N GLY A 49 9.46 9.04 9.65
CA GLY A 49 8.17 9.61 10.07
C GLY A 49 7.30 8.65 10.88
N ASP A 50 6.02 8.57 10.53
CA ASP A 50 5.04 7.70 11.18
C ASP A 50 5.28 6.21 10.89
N ALA A 51 5.82 5.87 9.71
CA ALA A 51 6.23 4.50 9.42
C ALA A 51 7.36 4.05 10.36
N TYR A 52 8.31 4.93 10.70
CA TYR A 52 9.37 4.60 11.65
C TYR A 52 8.85 4.55 13.10
N ARG A 53 7.88 5.39 13.48
CA ARG A 53 7.23 5.31 14.80
C ARG A 53 6.54 3.96 15.00
N PHE A 54 5.85 3.46 13.97
CA PHE A 54 5.31 2.09 13.96
C PHE A 54 6.43 1.05 14.12
N TYR A 55 7.48 1.12 13.29
CA TYR A 55 8.59 0.16 13.36
C TYR A 55 9.27 0.14 14.73
N GLU A 56 9.52 1.31 15.32
CA GLU A 56 10.13 1.42 16.63
C GLU A 56 9.24 0.80 17.73
N SER A 57 7.95 1.14 17.74
CA SER A 57 7.02 0.68 18.78
C SER A 57 6.70 -0.81 18.66
N GLU A 58 6.35 -1.29 17.47
CA GLU A 58 5.83 -2.64 17.27
C GLU A 58 6.92 -3.70 17.00
N VAL A 59 8.08 -3.29 16.47
CA VAL A 59 9.17 -4.22 16.11
C VAL A 59 10.38 -4.09 17.03
N ARG A 60 10.92 -2.88 17.22
CA ARG A 60 12.14 -2.72 18.06
C ARG A 60 11.85 -2.90 19.54
N ARG A 61 10.75 -2.31 20.01
CA ARG A 61 10.32 -2.37 21.41
C ARG A 61 9.29 -3.48 21.64
N GLY A 62 8.49 -3.76 20.62
CA GLY A 62 7.54 -4.86 20.62
C GLY A 62 8.25 -6.22 20.58
N LYS A 63 7.68 -7.21 21.27
CA LYS A 63 8.16 -8.61 21.21
C LYS A 63 7.54 -9.38 20.04
N LYS A 64 6.89 -8.70 19.10
CA LYS A 64 6.15 -9.32 18.00
C LYS A 64 7.13 -9.77 16.91
N LYS A 65 7.00 -11.04 16.50
CA LYS A 65 7.66 -11.56 15.30
C LYS A 65 6.68 -11.48 14.14
N PHE A 66 7.07 -10.78 13.08
CA PHE A 66 6.26 -10.65 11.87
C PHE A 66 6.81 -11.53 10.75
N LYS A 67 5.91 -11.93 9.84
CA LYS A 67 6.27 -12.14 8.42
C LYS A 67 6.13 -10.78 7.72
N LEU A 68 6.81 -10.57 6.58
CA LEU A 68 6.76 -9.29 5.86
C LEU A 68 5.32 -8.83 5.57
N THR A 69 4.45 -9.73 5.14
CA THR A 69 3.02 -9.42 4.90
C THR A 69 2.27 -8.98 6.15
N GLY A 70 2.53 -9.61 7.30
CA GLY A 70 1.94 -9.22 8.59
C GLY A 70 2.48 -7.89 9.11
N PHE A 71 3.76 -7.61 8.87
CA PHE A 71 4.38 -6.32 9.15
C PHE A 71 3.72 -5.21 8.34
N LEU A 72 3.61 -5.37 7.01
CA LEU A 72 2.97 -4.41 6.13
C LEU A 72 1.51 -4.19 6.50
N LYS A 73 0.75 -5.26 6.75
CA LYS A 73 -0.64 -5.14 7.21
C LYS A 73 -0.76 -4.32 8.49
N SER A 74 0.08 -4.62 9.49
CA SER A 74 0.03 -3.90 10.78
C SER A 74 0.48 -2.44 10.64
N MET A 75 1.41 -2.16 9.73
CA MET A 75 1.82 -0.80 9.38
C MET A 75 0.67 -0.04 8.71
N PHE A 76 -0.03 -0.67 7.78
CA PHE A 76 -1.21 -0.11 7.14
C PHE A 76 -2.26 0.25 8.19
N ASP A 77 -2.58 -0.67 9.11
CA ASP A 77 -3.55 -0.47 10.18
C ASP A 77 -3.13 0.65 11.16
N TYR A 78 -1.82 0.91 11.31
CA TYR A 78 -1.29 2.01 12.14
C TYR A 78 -1.38 3.38 11.46
N ILE A 79 -1.12 3.43 10.15
CA ILE A 79 -0.97 4.69 9.39
C ILE A 79 -2.30 5.15 8.81
N PHE A 80 -3.09 4.22 8.28
CA PHE A 80 -4.31 4.53 7.55
C PHE A 80 -5.49 4.63 8.53
N PRO A 81 -6.44 5.56 8.30
CA PRO A 81 -7.68 5.61 9.06
C PRO A 81 -8.43 4.27 9.02
N ALA A 82 -9.06 3.88 10.13
CA ALA A 82 -9.79 2.61 10.20
C ALA A 82 -10.91 2.48 9.13
N ASN A 83 -11.47 3.61 8.70
CA ASN A 83 -12.49 3.67 7.64
C ASN A 83 -11.90 3.87 6.23
N PHE A 84 -10.57 3.83 6.05
CA PHE A 84 -9.93 4.21 4.79
C PHE A 84 -10.50 3.42 3.60
N ARG A 85 -10.57 2.09 3.69
CA ARG A 85 -11.11 1.24 2.62
C ARG A 85 -12.56 1.57 2.28
N THR A 86 -13.38 1.79 3.31
CA THR A 86 -14.78 2.21 3.15
C THR A 86 -14.87 3.58 2.49
N SER A 87 -14.02 4.53 2.87
CA SER A 87 -13.94 5.84 2.23
C SER A 87 -13.51 5.74 0.76
N GLN A 88 -12.59 4.84 0.42
CA GLN A 88 -12.19 4.57 -0.97
C GLN A 88 -13.32 3.92 -1.77
N ARG A 89 -14.09 3.00 -1.17
CA ARG A 89 -15.29 2.40 -1.79
C ARG A 89 -16.34 3.46 -2.11
N ILE A 90 -16.67 4.33 -1.16
CA ILE A 90 -17.58 5.46 -1.38
C ILE A 90 -17.01 6.42 -2.43
N HIS A 91 -15.70 6.64 -2.41
CA HIS A 91 -15.04 7.48 -3.41
C HIS A 91 -15.18 6.88 -4.82
N PHE A 92 -15.00 5.56 -4.96
CA PHE A 92 -15.22 4.83 -6.21
C PHE A 92 -16.65 4.99 -6.72
N GLU A 93 -17.64 4.75 -5.87
CA GLU A 93 -19.07 4.83 -6.22
C GLU A 93 -19.52 6.26 -6.58
N SER A 94 -18.85 7.28 -6.04
CA SER A 94 -19.15 8.69 -6.38
C SER A 94 -18.49 9.17 -7.68
N GLN A 95 -17.64 8.36 -8.33
CA GLN A 95 -16.92 8.79 -9.51
C GLN A 95 -17.83 8.92 -10.73
N ILE A 96 -17.70 10.03 -11.45
CA ILE A 96 -18.38 10.28 -12.73
C ILE A 96 -17.35 10.73 -13.77
N GLN A 97 -17.50 10.27 -15.01
CA GLN A 97 -16.67 10.76 -16.12
C GLN A 97 -16.98 12.24 -16.37
N ARG A 98 -15.95 13.10 -16.32
CA ARG A 98 -16.14 14.53 -16.56
C ARG A 98 -16.36 14.80 -18.05
N ARG A 99 -17.15 15.83 -18.37
CA ARG A 99 -17.33 16.30 -19.76
C ARG A 99 -15.97 16.60 -20.39
N GLY A 100 -15.68 15.98 -21.53
CA GLY A 100 -14.41 16.14 -22.26
C GLY A 100 -13.23 15.32 -21.73
N GLN A 101 -13.40 14.55 -20.64
CA GLN A 101 -12.37 13.62 -20.17
C GLN A 101 -12.27 12.42 -21.12
N LYS A 102 -11.04 11.99 -21.44
CA LYS A 102 -10.82 10.76 -22.18
C LYS A 102 -11.25 9.56 -21.35
N SER A 103 -11.98 8.63 -21.95
CA SER A 103 -12.46 7.41 -21.29
C SER A 103 -11.34 6.57 -20.69
N VAL A 104 -10.17 6.51 -21.36
CA VAL A 104 -8.99 5.80 -20.84
C VAL A 104 -8.43 6.40 -19.55
N ASP A 105 -8.52 7.72 -19.38
CA ASP A 105 -8.06 8.38 -18.15
C ASP A 105 -9.08 8.17 -17.03
N PHE A 106 -10.37 8.08 -17.37
CA PHE A 106 -11.42 7.79 -16.42
C PHE A 106 -11.33 6.36 -15.86
N ILE A 107 -11.20 5.34 -16.73
CA ILE A 107 -11.10 3.95 -16.27
C ILE A 107 -9.83 3.70 -15.46
N ARG A 108 -8.70 4.34 -15.81
CA ARG A 108 -7.47 4.31 -14.99
C ARG A 108 -7.68 4.86 -13.60
N ARG A 109 -8.40 5.98 -13.48
CA ARG A 109 -8.76 6.57 -12.18
C ARG A 109 -9.64 5.61 -11.36
N LEU A 110 -10.65 4.99 -11.98
CA LEU A 110 -11.50 3.99 -11.32
C LEU A 110 -10.67 2.80 -10.81
N GLN A 111 -9.76 2.27 -11.62
CA GLN A 111 -8.88 1.17 -11.22
C GLN A 111 -7.97 1.53 -10.04
N THR A 112 -7.41 2.74 -10.01
CA THR A 112 -6.59 3.21 -8.87
C THR A 112 -7.41 3.26 -7.58
N ILE A 113 -8.61 3.82 -7.61
CA ILE A 113 -9.47 3.90 -6.41
C ILE A 113 -9.98 2.52 -5.99
N ALA A 114 -10.27 1.64 -6.96
CA ALA A 114 -10.69 0.27 -6.68
C ALA A 114 -9.60 -0.54 -5.96
N ARG A 115 -8.33 -0.39 -6.38
CA ARG A 115 -7.18 -1.04 -5.72
C ARG A 115 -7.06 -0.62 -4.24
N SER A 116 -7.24 0.67 -3.94
CA SER A 116 -7.14 1.18 -2.56
C SER A 116 -8.33 0.78 -1.68
N ALA A 117 -9.52 0.58 -2.25
CA ALA A 117 -10.67 0.01 -1.55
C ALA A 117 -10.45 -1.48 -1.21
N GLY A 118 -9.86 -2.23 -2.14
CA GLY A 118 -9.44 -3.63 -1.94
C GLY A 118 -10.57 -4.67 -2.00
N ASP A 119 -11.81 -4.24 -2.17
CA ASP A 119 -13.00 -5.09 -2.30
C ASP A 119 -13.80 -4.86 -3.60
N VAL A 120 -13.35 -3.94 -4.45
CA VAL A 120 -13.97 -3.64 -5.75
C VAL A 120 -13.44 -4.61 -6.81
N THR A 121 -14.35 -5.30 -7.49
CA THR A 121 -14.02 -6.26 -8.55
C THR A 121 -13.87 -5.60 -9.93
N ASP A 122 -13.16 -6.26 -10.86
CA ASP A 122 -13.06 -5.82 -12.26
C ASP A 122 -14.44 -5.66 -12.92
N ARG A 123 -15.39 -6.54 -12.57
CA ARG A 123 -16.77 -6.45 -13.06
C ARG A 123 -17.47 -5.18 -12.58
N GLU A 124 -17.28 -4.80 -11.32
CA GLU A 124 -17.83 -3.55 -10.78
C GLU A 124 -17.17 -2.33 -11.43
N ILE A 125 -15.86 -2.35 -11.69
CA ILE A 125 -15.17 -1.28 -12.43
C ILE A 125 -15.79 -1.08 -13.81
N VAL A 126 -15.99 -2.18 -14.56
CA VAL A 126 -16.59 -2.11 -15.89
C VAL A 126 -18.02 -1.61 -15.80
N HIS A 127 -18.83 -2.12 -14.87
CA HIS A 127 -20.22 -1.69 -14.69
C HIS A 127 -20.31 -0.20 -14.33
N HIS A 128 -19.41 0.30 -13.48
CA HIS A 128 -19.39 1.71 -13.07
C HIS A 128 -18.89 2.65 -14.18
N PHE A 129 -18.11 2.12 -15.14
CA PHE A 129 -17.60 2.90 -16.26
C PHE A 129 -18.68 3.18 -17.34
N TRP A 130 -19.66 2.30 -17.50
CA TRP A 130 -20.75 2.41 -18.49
C TRP A 130 -21.96 3.16 -17.97
#